data_AF-A0A914X7I0-F1
#
_entry.id   AF-A0A914X7I0-F1
#
_cell.length_a   1.000
_cell.length_b   1.000
_cell.length_c   1.000
_cell.angle_alpha   90.00
_cell.angle_beta   90.00
_cell.angle_gamma   90.00
#
_symmetry.space_group_name_H-M   'P 1'
#
loop_
_entity.id
_entity.type
_entity.pdbx_description
1 polymer ?
#
loop_
_entity_poly.entity_id
_entity_poly.type
_entity_poly.pdbx_seq_one_letter_code
_entity_poly.pdbx_strand_id
1 'polypeptide(L)'
;MIELTREEAEAVVGLHAAHVVIYAKTNGTVLSGSSTKNIEQARALVMATIRFDGKIGFPGGFIDPGETWLEGVNRELREELDVDTSNDHLITDDHYVFSFLDKASGFCLHLYACEVTEEKFVDIERGAHDAEHYGFETLGVCRIPLHTSDKGTGLPSFLQHYFIGYAKEELLRALKHTGILSEEEIELAVKIARESESARHI
;
A
#
# COMPACT_ATOMS: atom_id res chain seq x y z
N MET A 1 -6.31 -7.86 17.43
CA MET A 1 -5.35 -8.06 16.35
C MET A 1 -4.41 -9.21 16.69
N ILE A 2 -4.41 -10.30 15.89
CA ILE A 2 -3.37 -11.35 15.91
C ILE A 2 -2.77 -11.52 14.52
N GLU A 3 -1.45 -11.44 14.43
CA GLU A 3 -0.69 -11.88 13.25
C GLU A 3 -0.60 -13.41 13.25
N LEU A 4 -0.81 -14.01 12.09
CA LEU A 4 -0.90 -15.45 11.90
C LEU A 4 0.25 -15.94 11.03
N THR A 5 0.68 -17.18 11.25
CA THR A 5 1.43 -17.89 10.20
C THR A 5 0.53 -18.11 8.98
N ARG A 6 1.12 -18.45 7.84
CA ARG A 6 0.36 -18.74 6.63
C ARG A 6 -0.60 -19.92 6.83
N GLU A 7 -0.13 -20.98 7.48
CA GLU A 7 -0.92 -22.17 7.79
C GLU A 7 -2.06 -21.86 8.77
N GLU A 8 -1.80 -21.01 9.77
CA GLU A 8 -2.85 -20.55 10.69
C GLU A 8 -3.92 -19.73 9.97
N ALA A 9 -3.51 -18.90 9.01
CA ALA A 9 -4.41 -18.08 8.21
C ALA A 9 -5.25 -18.92 7.24
N GLU A 10 -4.70 -20.00 6.67
CA GLU A 10 -5.44 -20.97 5.84
C GLU A 10 -6.53 -21.70 6.63
N ALA A 11 -6.34 -21.88 7.94
CA ALA A 11 -7.32 -22.51 8.82
C ALA A 11 -8.43 -21.56 9.29
N VAL A 12 -8.35 -20.25 9.01
CA VAL A 12 -9.39 -19.29 9.37
C VAL A 12 -10.64 -19.56 8.54
N VAL A 13 -11.77 -19.69 9.22
CA VAL A 13 -13.09 -19.76 8.57
C VAL A 13 -13.72 -18.37 8.67
N GLY A 14 -13.90 -17.69 7.53
CA GLY A 14 -14.48 -16.35 7.54
C GLY A 14 -14.31 -15.63 6.21
N LEU A 15 -14.44 -14.31 6.27
CA LEU A 15 -14.15 -13.43 5.14
C LEU A 15 -12.65 -13.19 5.08
N HIS A 16 -12.10 -13.27 3.88
CA HIS A 16 -10.71 -12.98 3.59
C HIS A 16 -10.64 -11.77 2.65
N ALA A 17 -9.60 -10.95 2.80
CA ALA A 17 -9.18 -10.01 1.77
C ALA A 17 -7.68 -10.10 1.57
N ALA A 18 -7.24 -9.80 0.36
CA ALA A 18 -5.83 -9.67 0.04
C ALA A 18 -5.57 -8.33 -0.63
N HIS A 19 -4.53 -7.63 -0.16
CA HIS A 19 -4.02 -6.42 -0.80
C HIS A 19 -2.56 -6.57 -1.17
N VAL A 20 -2.09 -5.68 -2.04
CA VAL A 20 -0.67 -5.62 -2.41
C VAL A 20 -0.11 -4.21 -2.36
N VAL A 21 1.10 -4.10 -1.81
CA VAL A 21 1.95 -2.92 -1.95
C VAL A 21 2.85 -3.11 -3.17
N ILE A 22 2.47 -2.50 -4.29
CA ILE A 22 3.31 -2.45 -5.50
C ILE A 22 4.31 -1.30 -5.34
N TYR A 23 5.59 -1.59 -5.55
CA TYR A 23 6.66 -0.61 -5.41
C TYR A 23 7.80 -0.77 -6.42
N ALA A 24 8.56 0.29 -6.65
CA ALA A 24 9.79 0.26 -7.43
C ALA A 24 10.88 1.07 -6.71
N LYS A 25 12.05 0.48 -6.47
CA LYS A 25 13.20 1.23 -5.91
C LYS A 25 13.66 2.28 -6.91
N THR A 26 13.99 3.47 -6.41
CA THR A 26 14.36 4.61 -7.26
C THR A 26 15.53 5.37 -6.66
N ASN A 27 16.38 5.92 -7.54
CA ASN A 27 17.38 6.94 -7.19
C ASN A 27 16.85 8.38 -7.42
N GLY A 28 15.54 8.50 -7.68
CA GLY A 28 14.87 9.78 -7.83
C GLY A 28 14.99 10.64 -6.58
N THR A 29 14.90 11.96 -6.78
CA THR A 29 14.96 12.94 -5.70
C THR A 29 13.75 13.85 -5.70
N VAL A 30 13.43 14.41 -4.55
CA VAL A 30 12.34 15.37 -4.35
C VAL A 30 12.89 16.66 -3.77
N LEU A 31 12.37 17.79 -4.26
CA LEU A 31 12.59 19.09 -3.66
C LEU A 31 11.74 19.22 -2.40
N SER A 32 12.36 19.25 -1.23
CA SER A 32 11.66 19.36 0.06
C SER A 32 11.62 20.82 0.55
N GLY A 33 10.46 21.46 0.40
CA GLY A 33 10.24 22.83 0.88
C GLY A 33 10.50 23.92 -0.16
N SER A 34 10.78 25.13 0.30
CA SER A 34 10.76 26.35 -0.54
C SER A 34 12.11 26.74 -1.14
N SER A 35 13.15 25.93 -0.94
CA SER A 35 14.53 26.19 -1.39
C SER A 35 14.98 25.07 -2.31
N THR A 36 15.61 25.43 -3.43
CA THR A 36 16.18 24.45 -4.38
C THR A 36 17.38 23.66 -3.83
N LYS A 37 17.84 23.97 -2.61
CA LYS A 37 18.94 23.28 -1.93
C LYS A 37 18.50 22.08 -1.10
N ASN A 38 17.20 21.95 -0.86
CA ASN A 38 16.66 20.87 -0.04
C ASN A 38 16.22 19.74 -0.96
N ILE A 39 17.11 18.78 -1.15
CA ILE A 39 16.92 17.63 -2.05
C ILE A 39 16.94 16.37 -1.19
N GLU A 40 15.82 15.66 -1.14
CA GLU A 40 15.67 14.39 -0.43
C GLU A 40 15.63 13.23 -1.41
N GLN A 41 16.07 12.05 -0.97
CA GLN A 41 15.91 10.82 -1.73
C GLN A 41 14.45 10.36 -1.71
N ALA A 42 13.90 10.00 -2.86
CA ALA A 42 12.55 9.46 -2.95
C ALA A 42 12.45 8.03 -2.39
N ARG A 43 13.58 7.31 -2.31
CA ARG A 43 13.73 5.91 -1.85
C ARG A 43 13.07 4.88 -2.76
N ALA A 44 11.76 4.97 -2.92
CA ALA A 44 10.96 4.10 -3.77
C ALA A 44 9.72 4.86 -4.28
N LEU A 45 9.20 4.41 -5.41
CA LEU A 45 7.83 4.67 -5.82
C LEU A 45 6.95 3.62 -5.14
N VAL A 46 5.90 4.03 -4.45
CA VAL A 46 4.93 3.11 -3.81
C VAL A 46 3.53 3.55 -4.19
N MET A 47 2.73 2.62 -4.69
CA MET A 47 1.38 2.89 -5.16
C MET A 47 0.35 2.76 -4.04
N ALA A 48 -0.57 3.72 -3.97
CA ALA A 48 -1.80 3.64 -3.19
C ALA A 48 -2.99 3.98 -4.08
N THR A 49 -4.20 3.59 -3.64
CA THR A 49 -5.46 3.87 -4.33
C THR A 49 -6.34 4.78 -3.47
N ILE A 50 -7.05 5.70 -4.11
CA ILE A 50 -8.19 6.40 -3.50
C ILE A 50 -9.42 5.56 -3.80
N ARG A 51 -10.11 5.10 -2.76
CA ARG A 51 -11.30 4.26 -2.89
C ARG A 51 -12.58 5.07 -3.04
N PHE A 52 -13.65 4.42 -3.46
CA PHE A 52 -14.99 4.99 -3.58
C PHE A 52 -15.50 5.70 -2.31
N ASP A 53 -15.05 5.27 -1.13
CA ASP A 53 -15.42 5.86 0.15
C ASP A 53 -14.52 7.04 0.56
N GLY A 54 -13.67 7.52 -0.35
CA GLY A 54 -12.79 8.67 -0.18
C GLY A 54 -11.54 8.39 0.68
N LYS A 55 -11.28 7.12 1.04
CA LYS A 55 -10.13 6.73 1.85
C LYS A 55 -8.98 6.20 1.01
N ILE A 56 -7.77 6.32 1.54
CA ILE A 56 -6.56 5.73 0.97
C ILE A 56 -6.49 4.25 1.35
N GLY A 57 -6.24 3.40 0.35
CA GLY A 57 -6.00 1.97 0.50
C GLY A 57 -4.91 1.48 -0.44
N PHE A 58 -4.87 0.16 -0.58
CA PHE A 58 -4.02 -0.52 -1.55
C PHE A 58 -4.88 -1.31 -2.53
N PRO A 59 -4.37 -1.56 -3.75
CA PRO A 59 -5.01 -2.45 -4.69
C PRO A 59 -5.28 -3.82 -4.08
N GLY A 60 -6.45 -4.39 -4.35
CA GLY A 60 -6.93 -5.63 -3.79
C GLY A 60 -8.33 -5.53 -3.17
N GLY A 61 -8.79 -6.62 -2.59
CA GLY A 61 -10.17 -6.72 -2.17
C GLY A 61 -10.51 -8.04 -1.49
N PHE A 62 -11.81 -8.31 -1.37
CA PHE A 62 -12.30 -9.54 -0.78
C PHE A 62 -12.01 -10.74 -1.70
N ILE A 63 -11.77 -11.89 -1.08
CA ILE A 63 -11.57 -13.16 -1.79
C ILE A 63 -12.92 -13.82 -2.03
N ASP A 64 -13.20 -14.16 -3.29
CA ASP A 64 -14.47 -14.78 -3.65
C ASP A 64 -14.54 -16.26 -3.27
N PRO A 65 -15.75 -16.82 -3.06
CA PRO A 65 -15.90 -18.24 -2.76
C PRO A 65 -15.29 -19.13 -3.84
N GLY A 66 -14.28 -19.92 -3.45
CA GLY A 66 -13.60 -20.86 -4.34
C GLY A 66 -12.28 -20.35 -4.91
N GLU A 67 -11.93 -19.09 -4.69
CA GLU A 67 -10.61 -18.54 -5.02
C GLU A 67 -9.61 -18.78 -3.88
N THR A 68 -8.35 -19.00 -4.25
CA THR A 68 -7.22 -18.78 -3.37
C THR A 68 -6.97 -17.28 -3.20
N TRP A 69 -6.28 -16.89 -2.14
CA TRP A 69 -5.93 -15.47 -1.92
C TRP A 69 -5.07 -14.91 -3.05
N LEU A 70 -4.23 -15.75 -3.64
CA LEU A 70 -3.36 -15.40 -4.76
C LEU A 70 -4.15 -15.16 -6.05
N GLU A 71 -5.17 -15.99 -6.32
CA GLU A 71 -6.08 -15.78 -7.43
C GLU A 71 -6.89 -14.50 -7.24
N GLY A 72 -7.46 -14.29 -6.04
CA GLY A 72 -8.24 -13.10 -5.74
C GLY A 72 -7.44 -11.82 -5.87
N VAL A 73 -6.24 -11.72 -5.28
CA VAL A 73 -5.43 -10.49 -5.41
C VAL A 73 -5.04 -10.21 -6.86
N ASN A 74 -4.73 -11.23 -7.67
CA ASN A 74 -4.42 -11.02 -9.09
C ASN A 74 -5.67 -10.66 -9.90
N ARG A 75 -6.86 -11.18 -9.55
CA ARG A 75 -8.13 -10.75 -10.14
C ARG A 75 -8.36 -9.26 -9.87
N GLU A 76 -8.25 -8.83 -8.63
CA GLU A 76 -8.42 -7.42 -8.22
C GLU A 76 -7.43 -6.51 -8.96
N LEU A 77 -6.18 -6.92 -9.17
CA LEU A 77 -5.22 -6.12 -9.94
C LEU A 77 -5.61 -5.93 -11.41
N ARG A 78 -6.30 -6.89 -12.04
CA ARG A 78 -6.86 -6.70 -13.38
C ARG A 78 -7.98 -5.67 -13.35
N GLU A 79 -8.88 -5.82 -12.39
CA GLU A 79 -10.11 -5.02 -12.27
C GLU A 79 -9.81 -3.56 -11.89
N GLU A 80 -8.85 -3.34 -10.97
CA GLU A 80 -8.54 -2.01 -10.42
C GLU A 80 -7.39 -1.28 -11.13
N LEU A 81 -6.45 -2.01 -11.76
CA LEU A 81 -5.22 -1.42 -12.33
C LEU A 81 -4.94 -1.79 -13.80
N ASP A 82 -5.80 -2.57 -14.46
CA ASP A 82 -5.58 -3.08 -15.82
C ASP A 82 -4.25 -3.86 -15.98
N VAL A 83 -3.86 -4.58 -14.93
CA VAL A 83 -2.64 -5.40 -14.96
C VAL A 83 -2.94 -6.70 -15.70
N ASP A 84 -2.31 -6.95 -16.85
CA ASP A 84 -2.42 -8.26 -17.50
C ASP A 84 -1.83 -9.38 -16.62
N THR A 85 -2.70 -10.25 -16.12
CA THR A 85 -2.34 -11.46 -15.35
C THR A 85 -2.62 -12.75 -16.12
N SER A 86 -2.85 -12.69 -17.44
CA SER A 86 -3.25 -13.85 -18.26
C SER A 86 -2.08 -14.77 -18.63
N ASN A 87 -0.87 -14.23 -18.72
CA ASN A 87 0.33 -14.98 -19.14
C ASN A 87 1.26 -15.29 -17.96
N ASP A 88 1.44 -14.32 -17.05
CA ASP A 88 2.18 -14.46 -15.81
C ASP A 88 1.46 -13.63 -14.74
N HIS A 89 1.06 -14.26 -13.62
CA HIS A 89 0.52 -13.53 -12.48
C HIS A 89 1.58 -12.56 -11.95
N LEU A 90 1.22 -11.29 -11.79
CA LEU A 90 2.13 -10.29 -11.22
C LEU A 90 2.48 -10.67 -9.77
N ILE A 91 1.47 -11.11 -9.02
CA ILE A 91 1.63 -11.53 -7.63
C ILE A 91 1.78 -13.04 -7.58
N THR A 92 2.77 -13.48 -6.81
CA THR A 92 3.12 -14.89 -6.58
C THR A 92 3.30 -15.10 -5.08
N ASP A 93 3.43 -16.36 -4.66
CA ASP A 93 3.64 -16.71 -3.25
C ASP A 93 4.89 -16.08 -2.62
N ASP A 94 5.93 -15.83 -3.42
CA ASP A 94 7.19 -15.19 -2.96
C ASP A 94 6.99 -13.73 -2.52
N HIS A 95 5.87 -13.11 -2.90
CA HIS A 95 5.53 -11.75 -2.53
C HIS A 95 4.76 -11.67 -1.21
N TYR A 96 4.46 -12.79 -0.56
CA TYR A 96 3.70 -12.82 0.70
C TYR A 96 4.47 -12.14 1.84
N VAL A 97 3.80 -11.24 2.56
CA VAL A 97 4.37 -10.50 3.70
C VAL A 97 3.86 -11.04 5.03
N PHE A 98 2.55 -10.96 5.27
CA PHE A 98 1.92 -11.44 6.50
C PHE A 98 0.41 -11.67 6.31
N SER A 99 -0.16 -12.40 7.27
CA SER A 99 -1.61 -12.53 7.44
C SER A 99 -2.01 -12.09 8.83
N PHE A 100 -3.20 -11.55 8.93
CA PHE A 100 -3.69 -10.94 10.14
C PHE A 100 -5.17 -11.25 10.35
N LEU A 101 -5.56 -11.60 11.59
CA LEU A 101 -6.95 -11.82 11.98
C LEU A 101 -7.45 -10.72 12.91
N ASP A 102 -8.48 -10.00 12.45
CA ASP A 102 -9.28 -9.18 13.32
C ASP A 102 -10.27 -10.05 14.10
N LYS A 103 -9.95 -10.31 15.36
CA LYS A 103 -10.82 -11.09 16.27
C LYS A 103 -12.22 -10.49 16.44
N ALA A 104 -12.39 -9.19 16.27
CA ALA A 104 -13.69 -8.56 16.49
C ALA A 104 -14.66 -8.86 15.34
N SER A 105 -14.18 -8.81 14.10
CA SER A 105 -14.97 -9.07 12.90
C SER A 105 -14.86 -10.51 12.39
N GLY A 106 -13.85 -11.27 12.81
CA GLY A 106 -13.52 -12.60 12.27
C GLY A 106 -12.91 -12.55 10.86
N PHE A 107 -12.51 -11.35 10.42
CA PHE A 107 -11.97 -11.08 9.10
C PHE A 107 -10.46 -11.30 9.03
N CYS A 108 -9.99 -12.02 8.02
CA CYS A 108 -8.58 -12.26 7.78
C CYS A 108 -8.07 -11.42 6.61
N LEU A 109 -6.95 -10.75 6.83
CA LEU A 109 -6.30 -9.86 5.86
C LEU A 109 -4.94 -10.42 5.49
N HIS A 110 -4.66 -10.51 4.20
CA HIS A 110 -3.38 -10.97 3.64
C HIS A 110 -2.70 -9.82 2.92
N LEU A 111 -1.41 -9.62 3.19
CA LEU A 111 -0.63 -8.60 2.52
C LEU A 111 0.46 -9.22 1.65
N TYR A 112 0.57 -8.71 0.43
CA TYR A 112 1.68 -8.95 -0.48
C TYR A 112 2.49 -7.66 -0.71
N ALA A 113 3.76 -7.79 -1.06
CA ALA A 113 4.59 -6.67 -1.50
C ALA A 113 5.36 -7.08 -2.76
N CYS A 114 5.17 -6.33 -3.85
CA CYS A 114 5.71 -6.66 -5.16
C CYS A 114 6.65 -5.57 -5.65
N GLU A 115 7.94 -5.90 -5.76
CA GLU A 115 8.92 -5.03 -6.42
C GLU A 115 8.80 -5.17 -7.93
N VAL A 116 8.61 -4.06 -8.62
CA VAL A 116 8.62 -3.97 -10.07
C VAL A 116 9.70 -2.97 -10.53
N THR A 117 10.01 -2.97 -11.82
CA THR A 117 10.85 -1.92 -12.40
C THR A 117 10.13 -0.58 -12.39
N GLU A 118 10.86 0.54 -12.41
CA GLU A 118 10.25 1.87 -12.51
C GLU A 118 9.38 2.02 -13.77
N GLU A 119 9.81 1.43 -14.89
CA GLU A 119 9.04 1.39 -16.14
C GLU A 119 7.71 0.67 -15.96
N LYS A 120 7.74 -0.55 -15.40
CA LYS A 120 6.52 -1.33 -15.14
C LYS A 120 5.61 -0.61 -14.14
N PHE A 121 6.17 0.03 -13.12
CA PHE A 121 5.39 0.84 -12.17
C PHE A 121 4.60 1.95 -12.88
N VAL A 122 5.27 2.70 -13.77
CA VAL A 122 4.63 3.77 -14.57
C VAL A 122 3.58 3.21 -15.52
N ASP A 123 3.82 2.04 -16.11
CA ASP A 123 2.84 1.40 -16.99
C ASP A 123 1.58 0.98 -16.24
N ILE A 124 1.73 0.42 -15.03
CA ILE A 124 0.60 0.09 -14.15
C ILE A 124 -0.18 1.36 -13.77
N GLU A 125 0.53 2.46 -13.42
CA GLU A 125 -0.14 3.72 -13.11
C GLU A 125 -0.95 4.29 -14.28
N ARG A 126 -0.48 4.10 -15.51
CA ARG A 126 -1.20 4.52 -16.72
C ARG A 126 -2.43 3.64 -16.96
N GLY A 127 -2.27 2.32 -16.84
CA GLY A 127 -3.34 1.34 -17.00
C GLY A 127 -4.50 1.53 -16.00
N ALA A 128 -4.20 2.00 -14.79
CA ALA A 128 -5.22 2.24 -13.77
C ALA A 128 -6.35 3.21 -14.19
N HIS A 129 -6.13 4.07 -15.18
CA HIS A 129 -7.20 4.93 -15.72
C HIS A 129 -8.16 4.20 -16.66
N ASP A 130 -7.67 3.16 -17.33
CA ASP A 130 -8.40 2.34 -18.30
C ASP A 130 -9.01 1.08 -17.65
N ALA A 131 -8.70 0.83 -16.38
CA ALA A 131 -9.19 -0.30 -15.60
C ALA A 131 -10.71 -0.30 -15.42
N GLU A 132 -11.31 -1.50 -15.31
CA GLU A 132 -12.76 -1.70 -15.22
C GLU A 132 -13.39 -0.91 -14.06
N HIS A 133 -12.72 -0.89 -12.90
CA HIS A 133 -13.23 -0.27 -11.68
C HIS A 133 -12.90 1.22 -11.54
N TYR A 134 -12.21 1.81 -12.52
CA TYR A 134 -11.85 3.22 -12.48
C TYR A 134 -13.10 4.12 -12.49
N GLY A 135 -13.18 5.02 -11.52
CA GLY A 135 -14.29 5.97 -11.33
C GLY A 135 -15.48 5.41 -10.55
N PHE A 136 -15.47 4.14 -10.16
CA PHE A 136 -16.53 3.50 -9.38
C PHE A 136 -16.03 3.02 -8.02
N GLU A 137 -15.11 2.06 -8.01
CA GLU A 137 -14.53 1.49 -6.79
C GLU A 137 -13.16 2.10 -6.48
N THR A 138 -12.40 2.42 -7.54
CA THR A 138 -11.11 3.09 -7.50
C THR A 138 -11.23 4.48 -8.14
N LEU A 139 -11.03 5.54 -7.36
CA LEU A 139 -11.12 6.93 -7.82
C LEU A 139 -9.79 7.48 -8.38
N GLY A 140 -8.72 6.67 -8.31
CA GLY A 140 -7.42 6.97 -8.88
C GLY A 140 -6.27 6.45 -8.04
N VAL A 141 -5.10 6.33 -8.67
CA VAL A 141 -3.85 5.95 -8.01
C VAL A 141 -3.02 7.18 -7.61
N CYS A 142 -2.24 7.05 -6.55
CA CYS A 142 -1.26 8.06 -6.17
C CYS A 142 0.04 7.40 -5.68
N ARG A 143 1.14 8.16 -5.74
CA ARG A 143 2.43 7.75 -5.17
C ARG A 143 2.58 8.23 -3.75
N ILE A 144 3.07 7.37 -2.87
CA ILE A 144 3.34 7.71 -1.48
C ILE A 144 4.71 8.42 -1.38
N PRO A 145 4.77 9.66 -0.87
CA PRO A 145 6.04 10.35 -0.68
C PRO A 145 6.76 9.79 0.55
N LEU A 146 7.90 9.11 0.37
CA LEU A 146 8.59 8.40 1.47
C LEU A 146 9.62 9.23 2.23
N HIS A 147 10.03 10.38 1.69
CA HIS A 147 10.94 11.29 2.39
C HIS A 147 10.30 11.86 3.66
N THR A 148 11.12 12.20 4.65
CA THR A 148 10.70 12.97 5.83
C THR A 148 11.55 14.23 5.87
N SER A 149 10.96 15.39 5.61
CA SER A 149 11.69 16.66 5.65
C SER A 149 11.76 17.24 7.07
N ASP A 150 12.68 18.19 7.29
CA ASP A 150 12.77 18.97 8.53
C ASP A 150 11.46 19.70 8.90
N LYS A 151 10.59 19.96 7.92
CA LYS A 151 9.28 20.61 8.12
C LYS A 151 8.15 19.60 8.36
N GLY A 152 8.45 18.31 8.46
CA GLY A 152 7.46 17.25 8.60
C GLY A 152 6.63 16.99 7.34
N THR A 153 7.14 17.36 6.16
CA THR A 153 6.52 17.04 4.87
C THR A 153 6.95 15.67 4.35
N GLY A 154 6.20 15.13 3.39
CA GLY A 154 6.43 13.81 2.82
C GLY A 154 5.63 12.74 3.56
N LEU A 155 6.27 11.65 3.99
CA LEU A 155 5.60 10.53 4.65
C LEU A 155 4.80 10.97 5.88
N PRO A 156 5.32 11.85 6.78
CA PRO A 156 4.53 12.28 7.93
C PRO A 156 3.26 13.04 7.56
N SER A 157 3.28 13.81 6.47
CA SER A 157 2.09 14.50 5.96
C SER A 157 1.11 13.52 5.31
N PHE A 158 1.62 12.54 4.57
CA PHE A 158 0.79 11.52 3.93
C PHE A 158 0.09 10.62 4.96
N LEU A 159 0.78 10.26 6.05
CA LEU A 159 0.21 9.47 7.15
C LEU A 159 -0.94 10.17 7.90
N GLN A 160 -1.16 11.47 7.67
CA GLN A 160 -2.31 12.21 8.22
C GLN A 160 -3.57 12.12 7.36
N HIS A 161 -3.53 11.48 6.19
CA HIS A 161 -4.73 11.20 5.41
C HIS A 161 -5.60 10.13 6.08
N TYR A 162 -6.85 10.02 5.62
CA TYR A 162 -7.77 8.97 6.04
C TYR A 162 -7.49 7.67 5.29
N PHE A 163 -7.06 6.64 6.00
CA PHE A 163 -6.82 5.31 5.46
C PHE A 163 -8.02 4.40 5.76
N ILE A 164 -8.32 3.48 4.86
CA ILE A 164 -9.32 2.42 5.12
C ILE A 164 -8.73 1.38 6.06
N GLY A 165 -9.52 0.93 7.05
CA GLY A 165 -9.18 -0.21 7.90
C GLY A 165 -7.73 -0.21 8.39
N TYR A 166 -6.97 -1.21 7.93
CA TYR A 166 -5.57 -1.42 8.30
C TYR A 166 -4.56 -0.97 7.24
N ALA A 167 -4.97 -0.23 6.21
CA ALA A 167 -4.09 0.20 5.12
C ALA A 167 -2.91 1.04 5.60
N LYS A 168 -3.06 1.81 6.69
CA LYS A 168 -1.93 2.53 7.28
C LYS A 168 -0.90 1.57 7.87
N GLU A 169 -1.32 0.57 8.64
CA GLU A 169 -0.45 -0.48 9.16
C GLU A 169 0.16 -1.35 8.06
N GLU A 170 -0.60 -1.70 7.01
CA GLU A 170 -0.10 -2.42 5.83
C GLU A 170 1.06 -1.66 5.17
N LEU A 171 0.91 -0.34 4.99
CA LEU A 171 1.96 0.52 4.46
C LEU A 171 3.24 0.42 5.30
N LEU A 172 3.13 0.69 6.60
CA LEU A 172 4.30 0.77 7.48
C LEU A 172 5.02 -0.59 7.57
N ARG A 173 4.25 -1.68 7.64
CA ARG A 173 4.81 -3.04 7.66
C ARG A 173 5.46 -3.41 6.34
N ALA A 174 4.87 -3.05 5.20
CA ALA A 174 5.47 -3.29 3.89
C ALA A 174 6.78 -2.50 3.73
N LEU A 175 6.82 -1.23 4.13
CA LEU A 175 8.04 -0.41 4.06
C LEU A 175 9.19 -1.00 4.89
N LYS A 176 8.89 -1.50 6.10
CA LYS A 176 9.85 -2.20 6.95
C LYS A 176 10.29 -3.53 6.33
N HIS A 177 9.33 -4.37 5.92
CA HIS A 177 9.60 -5.70 5.39
C HIS A 177 10.48 -5.67 4.13
N THR A 178 10.21 -4.71 3.25
CA THR A 178 10.97 -4.51 1.99
C THR A 178 12.31 -3.80 2.21
N GLY A 179 12.58 -3.31 3.42
CA GLY A 179 13.78 -2.55 3.76
C GLY A 179 13.87 -1.19 3.08
N ILE A 180 12.75 -0.64 2.59
CA ILE A 180 12.69 0.70 1.98
C ILE A 180 12.96 1.77 3.04
N LEU A 181 12.43 1.57 4.26
CA LEU A 181 12.70 2.40 5.42
C LEU A 181 13.08 1.52 6.62
N SER A 182 13.95 2.05 7.48
CA SER A 182 14.24 1.42 8.78
C SER A 182 13.09 1.60 9.78
N GLU A 183 13.12 0.82 10.87
CA GLU A 183 12.16 1.00 11.96
C GLU A 183 12.21 2.42 12.52
N GLU A 184 13.42 2.97 12.70
CA GLU A 184 13.64 4.30 13.26
C GLU A 184 13.10 5.40 12.33
N GLU A 185 13.28 5.26 11.02
CA GLU A 185 12.72 6.19 10.03
C GLU A 185 11.18 6.16 10.06
N ILE A 186 10.59 4.96 10.18
CA ILE A 186 9.13 4.77 10.31
C ILE A 186 8.61 5.39 11.61
N GLU A 187 9.22 5.10 12.75
CA GLU A 187 8.84 5.64 14.06
C GLU A 187 8.91 7.17 14.08
N LEU A 188 9.96 7.75 13.48
CA LEU A 188 10.09 9.19 13.34
C LEU A 188 8.95 9.79 12.53
N ALA A 189 8.63 9.21 11.37
CA ALA A 189 7.56 9.71 10.50
C ALA A 189 6.19 9.64 11.19
N VAL A 190 5.89 8.53 11.87
CA VAL A 190 4.65 8.35 12.64
C VAL A 190 4.55 9.34 13.79
N LYS A 191 5.67 9.59 14.52
CA LYS A 191 5.71 10.57 15.60
C LYS A 191 5.38 11.97 15.10
N ILE A 192 6.03 12.41 14.02
CA ILE A 192 5.81 13.74 13.43
C ILE A 192 4.35 13.88 12.94
N ALA A 193 3.79 12.84 12.33
CA ALA A 193 2.40 12.84 11.88
C ALA A 193 1.41 13.09 13.03
N ARG A 194 1.60 12.40 14.17
CA ARG A 194 0.75 12.55 15.38
C ARG A 194 0.87 13.92 16.03
N GLU A 195 2.09 14.45 16.12
CA GLU A 195 2.35 15.78 16.70
C GLU A 195 1.71 16.89 15.84
N SER A 196 1.77 16.74 14.51
CA SER A 196 1.17 17.70 13.56
C SER A 196 -0.35 17.70 13.59
N GLU A 197 -0.98 16.54 13.76
CA GLU A 197 -2.44 16.38 13.87
C GLU A 197 -2.99 17.10 15.11
N SER A 198 -2.24 17.05 16.21
CA SER A 198 -2.56 17.75 17.46
C SER A 198 -2.46 19.29 17.31
N ALA A 199 -1.59 19.78 16.44
CA ALA A 199 -1.37 21.21 16.23
C ALA A 199 -2.41 21.89 15.30
N ARG A 200 -3.16 21.12 14.50
CA ARG A 200 -4.20 21.64 13.58
C ARG A 200 -5.52 22.02 14.26
N HIS A 201 -5.66 21.71 15.56
CA HIS A 201 -6.86 21.98 16.35
C HIS A 201 -6.76 23.27 17.21
N ILE A 202 -5.83 24.18 16.88
CA ILE A 202 -5.65 25.48 17.53
C ILE A 202 -5.98 26.61 16.55
#